data_AF-A0A5C6VIA9-F1
#
_entry.id   AF-A0A5C6VIA9-F1
#
_cell.length_a   1.000
_cell.length_b   1.000
_cell.length_c   1.000
_cell.angle_alpha   90.00
_cell.angle_beta   90.00
_cell.angle_gamma   90.00
#
_symmetry.space_group_name_H-M   'P 1'
#
loop_
_entity.id
_entity.type
_entity.pdbx_description
1 polymer ?
#
loop_
_entity_poly.entity_id
_entity_poly.type
_entity_poly.pdbx_seq_one_letter_code
_entity_poly.pdbx_strand_id
1 'polypeptide(L)'
;MSTSIPTQDLISQAMAIVIEEQSPSVALLQRRLRIGFNSAEGLMEALEALEVVTPRYDGIRRLTACYEKPETATRAAHVRKVFETARFFWEMWEENCDGHTLAIGFLKPTKLSNTAVRDLVLGEFYRKRGFSMHDAAVGLAQWLQQNDDGPAFDPMMEVDIAILCATATRAFEPVSDVEAIIQRSFVRVVRYIQQTRLDGKVADSRCFDYYPAAEHVPTGYGKNGGTHPEHVVPCAFLRDRCIARLGEGASVEDVAKEIRPFLAIVMINKHEWDKLDDSPASGGLGLKEVMPSNWDFETGDRFARLHAAGIAFDPPAART
;
A
#
# COMPACT_ATOMS: atom_id res chain seq x y z
N MET A 1 19.47 -29.60 -13.95
CA MET A 1 18.38 -29.87 -14.90
C MET A 1 18.68 -29.11 -16.18
N SER A 2 18.94 -29.80 -17.29
CA SER A 2 19.25 -29.17 -18.58
C SER A 2 17.96 -28.65 -19.20
N THR A 3 17.69 -27.35 -19.08
CA THR A 3 16.69 -26.68 -19.92
C THR A 3 17.15 -26.80 -21.37
N SER A 4 16.27 -27.30 -22.25
CA SER A 4 16.62 -27.54 -23.64
C SER A 4 17.00 -26.22 -24.33
N ILE A 5 18.01 -26.24 -25.21
CA ILE A 5 18.50 -25.07 -25.96
C ILE A 5 17.36 -24.24 -26.62
N PRO A 6 16.29 -24.86 -27.19
CA PRO A 6 15.15 -24.11 -27.73
C PRO A 6 14.39 -23.27 -26.69
N THR A 7 14.36 -23.71 -25.43
CA THR A 7 13.68 -22.99 -24.34
C THR A 7 14.47 -21.73 -23.96
N GLN A 8 15.80 -21.82 -23.92
CA GLN A 8 16.66 -20.69 -23.56
C GLN A 8 16.65 -19.57 -24.61
N ASP A 9 16.58 -19.95 -25.89
CA ASP A 9 16.43 -19.01 -27.00
C ASP A 9 15.10 -18.24 -26.93
N LEU A 10 13.99 -18.94 -26.67
CA LEU A 10 12.67 -18.31 -26.51
C LEU A 10 12.60 -17.36 -25.31
N ILE A 11 13.23 -17.71 -24.18
CA ILE A 11 13.32 -16.81 -23.01
C ILE A 11 14.09 -15.53 -23.39
N SER A 12 15.21 -15.68 -24.11
CA SER A 12 16.04 -14.55 -24.53
C SER A 12 15.29 -13.62 -25.50
N GLN A 13 14.53 -14.19 -26.44
CA GLN A 13 13.67 -13.44 -27.36
C GLN A 13 12.53 -12.73 -26.61
N ALA A 14 11.86 -13.42 -25.69
CA ALA A 14 10.79 -12.84 -24.87
C ALA A 14 11.31 -11.66 -24.04
N MET A 15 12.48 -11.82 -23.41
CA MET A 15 13.17 -10.77 -22.66
C MET A 15 13.44 -9.55 -23.55
N ALA A 16 14.03 -9.74 -24.72
CA ALA A 16 14.32 -8.65 -25.66
C ALA A 16 13.04 -7.88 -26.04
N ILE A 17 11.96 -8.61 -26.35
CA ILE A 17 10.66 -8.03 -26.73
C ILE A 17 10.08 -7.17 -25.62
N VAL A 18 9.99 -7.68 -24.38
CA VAL A 18 9.37 -6.92 -23.28
C VAL A 18 10.19 -5.69 -22.89
N ILE A 19 11.52 -5.76 -23.00
CA ILE A 19 12.43 -4.64 -22.75
C ILE A 19 12.32 -3.59 -23.85
N GLU A 20 12.31 -4.00 -25.12
CA GLU A 20 12.19 -3.06 -26.25
C GLU A 20 10.86 -2.29 -26.19
N GLU A 21 9.77 -3.03 -25.98
CA GLU A 21 8.39 -2.52 -25.99
C GLU A 21 7.96 -1.86 -24.68
N GLN A 22 8.72 -2.07 -23.59
CA GLN A 22 8.39 -1.58 -22.25
C GLN A 22 6.99 -2.01 -21.76
N SER A 23 6.54 -3.19 -22.20
CA SER A 23 5.20 -3.71 -21.92
C SER A 23 5.23 -5.23 -21.68
N PRO A 24 5.41 -5.69 -20.43
CA PRO A 24 5.44 -7.11 -20.13
C PRO A 24 4.01 -7.67 -20.04
N SER A 25 3.38 -7.94 -21.19
CA SER A 25 2.07 -8.59 -21.27
C SER A 25 2.10 -9.92 -22.03
N VAL A 26 1.30 -10.89 -21.57
CA VAL A 26 1.14 -12.19 -22.23
C VAL A 26 0.68 -12.02 -23.67
N ALA A 27 -0.28 -11.11 -23.90
CA ALA A 27 -0.79 -10.81 -25.22
C ALA A 27 0.29 -10.26 -26.19
N LEU A 28 1.24 -9.46 -25.70
CA LEU A 28 2.38 -9.00 -26.50
C LEU A 28 3.23 -10.18 -26.95
N LEU A 29 3.60 -11.08 -26.04
CA LEU A 29 4.42 -12.24 -26.36
C LEU A 29 3.70 -13.20 -27.33
N GLN A 30 2.40 -13.45 -27.14
CA GLN A 30 1.61 -14.25 -28.08
C GLN A 30 1.66 -13.67 -29.50
N ARG A 31 1.49 -12.35 -29.64
CA ARG A 31 1.53 -11.68 -30.95
C ARG A 31 2.92 -11.68 -31.57
N ARG A 32 3.95 -11.36 -30.79
CA ARG A 32 5.32 -11.18 -31.30
C ARG A 32 5.99 -12.52 -31.60
N LEU A 33 5.78 -13.53 -30.75
CA LEU A 33 6.38 -14.86 -30.91
C LEU A 33 5.47 -15.87 -31.63
N ARG A 34 4.20 -15.51 -31.89
CA ARG A 34 3.18 -16.38 -32.50
C ARG A 34 2.96 -17.69 -31.72
N ILE A 35 2.91 -17.57 -30.40
CA ILE A 35 2.75 -18.70 -29.46
C ILE A 35 1.39 -18.70 -28.78
N GLY A 36 1.00 -19.85 -28.22
CA GLY A 36 -0.21 -19.99 -27.41
C GLY A 36 -0.10 -19.32 -26.04
N PHE A 37 -1.25 -19.12 -25.39
CA PHE A 37 -1.35 -18.46 -24.09
C PHE A 37 -0.48 -19.13 -23.01
N ASN A 38 -0.59 -20.45 -22.85
CA ASN A 38 0.17 -21.19 -21.83
C ASN A 38 1.69 -21.05 -22.01
N SER A 39 2.17 -21.05 -23.25
CA SER A 39 3.59 -20.84 -23.54
C SER A 39 4.03 -19.41 -23.19
N ALA A 40 3.21 -18.42 -23.50
CA ALA A 40 3.50 -17.03 -23.17
C ALA A 40 3.46 -16.76 -21.66
N GLU A 41 2.52 -17.36 -20.92
CA GLU A 41 2.48 -17.26 -19.46
C GLU A 41 3.70 -17.94 -18.82
N GLY A 42 4.09 -19.14 -19.29
CA GLY A 42 5.31 -19.81 -18.82
C GLY A 42 6.59 -19.01 -19.10
N LEU A 43 6.64 -18.26 -20.22
CA LEU A 43 7.73 -17.31 -20.47
C LEU A 43 7.69 -16.14 -19.48
N MET A 44 6.53 -15.61 -19.13
CA MET A 44 6.42 -14.56 -18.13
C MET A 44 6.85 -15.02 -16.73
N GLU A 45 6.49 -16.25 -16.33
CA GLU A 45 7.00 -16.87 -15.09
C GLU A 45 8.52 -17.01 -15.11
N ALA A 46 9.10 -17.41 -16.25
CA ALA A 46 10.56 -17.48 -16.39
C ALA A 46 11.21 -16.10 -16.30
N LEU A 47 10.61 -15.07 -16.91
CA LEU A 47 11.10 -13.69 -16.83
C LEU A 47 10.98 -13.11 -15.41
N GLU A 48 9.95 -13.50 -14.66
CA GLU A 48 9.78 -13.14 -13.25
C GLU A 48 10.85 -13.79 -12.38
N ALA A 49 11.12 -15.08 -12.58
CA ALA A 49 12.20 -15.80 -11.89
C ALA A 49 13.60 -15.26 -12.22
N LEU A 50 13.76 -14.61 -13.37
CA LEU A 50 14.98 -13.92 -13.78
C LEU A 50 15.02 -12.44 -13.37
N GLU A 51 14.05 -11.97 -12.59
CA GLU A 51 13.93 -10.56 -12.14
C GLU A 51 13.89 -9.55 -13.29
N VAL A 52 13.40 -9.95 -14.47
CA VAL A 52 13.18 -9.06 -15.62
C VAL A 52 11.84 -8.33 -15.46
N VAL A 53 10.83 -9.05 -15.00
CA VAL A 53 9.49 -8.52 -14.72
C VAL A 53 9.14 -8.69 -13.25
N THR A 54 8.32 -7.79 -12.74
CA THR A 54 7.73 -7.95 -11.41
C THR A 54 6.74 -9.11 -11.39
N PRO A 55 6.45 -9.67 -10.19
CA PRO A 55 5.23 -10.42 -9.98
C PRO A 55 3.99 -9.65 -10.44
N ARG A 56 2.90 -10.38 -10.67
CA ARG A 56 1.62 -9.79 -11.05
C ARG A 56 0.98 -9.13 -9.83
N TYR A 57 0.94 -7.80 -9.80
CA TYR A 57 0.27 -7.02 -8.76
C TYR A 57 -0.97 -6.34 -9.34
N ASP A 58 -2.15 -6.63 -8.77
CA ASP A 58 -3.46 -6.17 -9.28
C ASP A 58 -3.61 -6.40 -10.80
N GLY A 59 -3.21 -7.58 -11.27
CA GLY A 59 -3.36 -7.98 -12.67
C GLY A 59 -2.29 -7.44 -13.62
N ILE A 60 -1.40 -6.54 -13.18
CA ILE A 60 -0.36 -5.93 -14.03
C ILE A 60 1.03 -6.44 -13.64
N ARG A 61 1.86 -6.72 -14.64
CA ARG A 61 3.31 -6.92 -14.50
C ARG A 61 4.01 -5.65 -14.97
N ARG A 62 5.16 -5.33 -14.38
CA ARG A 62 6.05 -4.25 -14.82
C ARG A 62 7.44 -4.80 -15.11
N LEU A 63 8.24 -4.07 -15.87
CA LEU A 63 9.67 -4.35 -15.90
C LEU A 63 10.26 -3.97 -14.54
N THR A 64 11.30 -4.68 -14.11
CA THR A 64 12.05 -4.27 -12.92
C THR A 64 12.86 -3.01 -13.22
N ALA A 65 13.29 -2.30 -12.17
CA ALA A 65 14.00 -1.02 -12.28
C ALA A 65 15.29 -1.10 -13.14
N CYS A 66 15.87 -2.30 -13.31
CA CYS A 66 17.03 -2.52 -14.17
C CYS A 66 16.72 -2.37 -15.67
N TYR A 67 15.45 -2.58 -16.07
CA TYR A 67 15.04 -2.64 -17.48
C TYR A 67 13.96 -1.61 -17.84
N GLU A 68 13.24 -1.07 -16.85
CA GLU A 68 12.19 -0.08 -17.05
C GLU A 68 12.79 1.30 -17.38
N LYS A 69 12.30 1.94 -18.45
CA LYS A 69 12.66 3.30 -18.80
C LYS A 69 12.00 4.28 -17.82
N PRO A 70 12.65 5.39 -17.45
CA PRO A 70 12.12 6.37 -16.49
C PRO A 70 10.73 6.92 -16.84
N GLU A 71 10.46 7.14 -18.14
CA GLU A 71 9.16 7.62 -18.63
C GLU A 71 8.05 6.58 -18.40
N THR A 72 8.35 5.30 -18.64
CA THR A 72 7.41 4.20 -18.39
C THR A 72 7.15 4.03 -16.91
N ALA A 73 8.20 4.12 -16.08
CA ALA A 73 8.06 4.09 -14.62
C ALA A 73 7.18 5.24 -14.10
N THR A 74 7.37 6.44 -14.64
CA THR A 74 6.59 7.64 -14.29
C THR A 74 5.12 7.48 -14.69
N ARG A 75 4.85 6.98 -15.90
CA ARG A 75 3.49 6.69 -16.39
C ARG A 75 2.80 5.66 -15.50
N ALA A 76 3.46 4.55 -15.21
CA ALA A 76 2.91 3.48 -14.38
C ALA A 76 2.61 3.97 -12.95
N ALA A 77 3.51 4.74 -12.35
CA ALA A 77 3.29 5.35 -11.03
C ALA A 77 2.10 6.33 -11.05
N HIS A 78 1.94 7.12 -12.12
CA HIS A 78 0.80 8.02 -12.26
C HIS A 78 -0.52 7.25 -12.36
N VAL A 79 -0.61 6.26 -13.26
CA VAL A 79 -1.80 5.41 -13.44
C VAL A 79 -2.18 4.74 -12.12
N ARG A 80 -1.20 4.18 -11.41
CA ARG A 80 -1.41 3.55 -10.10
C ARG A 80 -2.00 4.53 -9.09
N LYS A 81 -1.45 5.76 -9.00
CA LYS A 81 -1.98 6.78 -8.08
C LYS A 81 -3.39 7.24 -8.42
N VAL A 82 -3.72 7.35 -9.72
CA VAL A 82 -5.09 7.65 -10.17
C VAL A 82 -6.04 6.55 -9.70
N PHE A 83 -5.71 5.29 -9.99
CA PHE A 83 -6.50 4.13 -9.58
C PHE A 83 -6.69 4.08 -8.06
N GLU A 84 -5.62 4.24 -7.28
CA GLU A 84 -5.68 4.11 -5.83
C GLU A 84 -6.40 5.29 -5.17
N THR A 85 -6.34 6.48 -5.76
CA THR A 85 -7.17 7.60 -5.34
C THR A 85 -8.66 7.31 -5.59
N ALA A 86 -9.01 6.79 -6.77
CA ALA A 86 -10.39 6.40 -7.08
C ALA A 86 -10.87 5.27 -6.14
N ARG A 87 -10.06 4.23 -5.93
CA ARG A 87 -10.37 3.10 -5.05
C ARG A 87 -10.52 3.53 -3.59
N PHE A 88 -9.64 4.39 -3.10
CA PHE A 88 -9.75 4.95 -1.75
C PHE A 88 -11.09 5.65 -1.55
N PHE A 89 -11.48 6.55 -2.45
CA PHE A 89 -12.75 7.27 -2.31
C PHE A 89 -13.98 6.39 -2.57
N TRP A 90 -13.85 5.31 -3.34
CA TRP A 90 -14.91 4.30 -3.45
C TRP A 90 -15.18 3.67 -2.09
N GLU A 91 -14.12 3.27 -1.38
CA GLU A 91 -14.22 2.71 -0.03
C GLU A 91 -14.77 3.73 0.98
N MET A 92 -14.34 5.00 0.90
CA MET A 92 -14.91 6.06 1.76
C MET A 92 -16.40 6.30 1.49
N TRP A 93 -16.83 6.14 0.23
CA TRP A 93 -18.25 6.24 -0.13
C TRP A 93 -19.06 5.09 0.45
N GLU A 94 -18.57 3.84 0.33
CA GLU A 94 -19.19 2.66 0.95
C GLU A 94 -19.28 2.82 2.47
N GLU A 95 -18.24 3.36 3.11
CA GLU A 95 -18.14 3.55 4.57
C GLU A 95 -18.83 4.84 5.07
N ASN A 96 -19.47 5.60 4.17
CA ASN A 96 -20.11 6.89 4.46
C ASN A 96 -19.21 7.86 5.27
N CYS A 97 -17.92 7.93 4.91
CA CYS A 97 -16.97 8.86 5.51
C CYS A 97 -16.22 9.65 4.43
N ASP A 98 -15.41 10.62 4.85
CA ASP A 98 -14.67 11.51 3.95
C ASP A 98 -13.17 11.18 3.83
N GLY A 99 -12.71 10.21 4.62
CA GLY A 99 -11.30 9.84 4.75
C GLY A 99 -10.45 10.88 5.48
N HIS A 100 -9.30 10.45 5.97
CA HIS A 100 -8.36 11.34 6.64
C HIS A 100 -7.61 12.21 5.63
N THR A 101 -7.60 13.53 5.86
CA THR A 101 -6.98 14.49 4.93
C THR A 101 -5.51 14.19 4.65
N LEU A 102 -4.74 13.73 5.64
CA LEU A 102 -3.32 13.38 5.42
C LEU A 102 -3.14 12.07 4.66
N ALA A 103 -4.06 11.11 4.77
CA ALA A 103 -4.04 9.88 3.97
C ALA A 103 -4.25 10.18 2.48
N ILE A 104 -5.17 11.11 2.16
CA ILE A 104 -5.37 11.60 0.78
C ILE A 104 -4.06 12.17 0.20
N GLY A 105 -3.26 12.83 1.04
CA GLY A 105 -1.96 13.38 0.65
C GLY A 105 -0.95 12.33 0.19
N PHE A 106 -1.05 11.09 0.68
CA PHE A 106 -0.19 9.98 0.23
C PHE A 106 -0.57 9.43 -1.14
N LEU A 107 -1.86 9.46 -1.48
CA LEU A 107 -2.40 8.81 -2.66
C LEU A 107 -2.47 9.75 -3.87
N LYS A 108 -2.77 11.03 -3.65
CA LYS A 108 -3.18 11.92 -4.74
C LYS A 108 -2.11 12.01 -5.85
N PRO A 109 -2.52 11.91 -7.14
CA PRO A 109 -1.63 12.05 -8.30
C PRO A 109 -1.33 13.52 -8.67
N THR A 110 -1.62 14.48 -7.78
CA THR A 110 -1.84 15.89 -8.12
C THR A 110 -1.29 16.85 -7.07
N LYS A 111 -1.05 18.10 -7.47
CA LYS A 111 -0.69 19.19 -6.55
C LYS A 111 -1.90 19.85 -5.90
N LEU A 112 -3.12 19.53 -6.34
CA LEU A 112 -4.37 20.01 -5.73
C LEU A 112 -4.39 19.82 -4.21
N SER A 113 -5.15 20.66 -3.51
CA SER A 113 -5.39 20.46 -2.09
C SER A 113 -6.12 19.13 -1.84
N ASN A 114 -5.88 18.50 -0.69
CA ASN A 114 -6.48 17.20 -0.38
C ASN A 114 -8.02 17.30 -0.36
N THR A 115 -8.56 18.44 0.08
CA THR A 115 -9.99 18.75 0.02
C THR A 115 -10.50 18.85 -1.41
N ALA A 116 -9.79 19.52 -2.32
CA ALA A 116 -10.23 19.64 -3.71
C ALA A 116 -10.30 18.29 -4.42
N VAL A 117 -9.32 17.40 -4.17
CA VAL A 117 -9.35 16.04 -4.72
C VAL A 117 -10.53 15.24 -4.16
N ARG A 118 -10.80 15.35 -2.85
CA ARG A 118 -11.97 14.72 -2.24
C ARG A 118 -13.28 15.23 -2.83
N ASP A 119 -13.44 16.54 -2.94
CA ASP A 119 -14.68 17.13 -3.45
C ASP A 119 -14.93 16.74 -4.91
N LEU A 120 -13.87 16.61 -5.71
CA LEU A 120 -13.93 16.11 -7.09
C LEU A 120 -14.30 14.61 -7.15
N VAL A 121 -13.54 13.74 -6.50
CA VAL A 121 -13.71 12.30 -6.68
C VAL A 121 -14.86 11.76 -5.84
N LEU A 122 -14.86 12.01 -4.53
CA LEU A 122 -15.91 11.54 -3.63
C LEU A 122 -17.21 12.33 -3.81
N GLY A 123 -17.12 13.65 -3.89
CA GLY A 123 -18.29 14.54 -4.01
C GLY A 123 -18.94 14.48 -5.39
N GLU A 124 -18.20 14.88 -6.42
CA GLU A 124 -18.73 15.00 -7.79
C GLU A 124 -18.84 13.65 -8.50
N PHE A 125 -17.77 12.83 -8.56
CA PHE A 125 -17.82 11.57 -9.33
C PHE A 125 -18.70 10.51 -8.67
N TYR A 126 -18.47 10.20 -7.39
CA TYR A 126 -19.23 9.15 -6.72
C TYR A 126 -20.60 9.61 -6.22
N ARG A 127 -20.66 10.53 -5.25
CA ARG A 127 -21.92 10.87 -4.56
C ARG A 127 -22.96 11.52 -5.48
N LYS A 128 -22.52 12.39 -6.41
CA LYS A 128 -23.45 13.14 -7.29
C LYS A 128 -23.72 12.44 -8.62
N ARG A 129 -22.68 11.90 -9.28
CA ARG A 129 -22.83 11.27 -10.61
C ARG A 129 -23.00 9.75 -10.56
N GLY A 130 -22.70 9.09 -9.44
CA GLY A 130 -22.80 7.64 -9.32
C GLY A 130 -21.83 6.89 -10.24
N PHE A 131 -20.64 7.46 -10.49
CA PHE A 131 -19.63 6.82 -11.34
C PHE A 131 -19.20 5.47 -10.78
N SER A 132 -18.91 4.52 -11.67
CA SER A 132 -18.18 3.31 -11.29
C SER A 132 -16.74 3.67 -10.89
N MET A 133 -16.03 2.76 -10.21
CA MET A 133 -14.60 2.96 -9.90
C MET A 133 -13.77 3.23 -11.17
N HIS A 134 -14.08 2.52 -12.25
CA HIS A 134 -13.45 2.73 -13.56
C HIS A 134 -13.71 4.14 -14.09
N ASP A 135 -14.98 4.57 -14.13
CA ASP A 135 -15.34 5.88 -14.68
C ASP A 135 -14.77 7.03 -13.84
N ALA A 136 -14.69 6.85 -12.51
CA ALA A 136 -14.04 7.81 -11.63
C ALA A 136 -12.52 7.87 -11.84
N ALA A 137 -11.85 6.73 -12.06
CA ALA A 137 -10.42 6.70 -12.36
C ALA A 137 -10.10 7.34 -13.72
N VAL A 138 -10.84 6.98 -14.77
CA VAL A 138 -10.70 7.60 -16.10
C VAL A 138 -11.03 9.09 -16.04
N GLY A 139 -12.13 9.45 -15.38
CA GLY A 139 -12.54 10.84 -15.20
C GLY A 139 -11.49 11.66 -14.45
N LEU A 140 -10.84 11.08 -13.43
CA LEU A 140 -9.75 11.73 -12.71
C LEU A 140 -8.53 11.93 -13.61
N ALA A 141 -8.09 10.91 -14.36
CA ALA A 141 -6.96 11.03 -15.27
C ALA A 141 -7.18 12.11 -16.34
N GLN A 142 -8.35 12.12 -16.98
CA GLN A 142 -8.73 13.12 -17.97
C GLN A 142 -8.78 14.53 -17.36
N TRP A 143 -9.34 14.66 -16.16
CA TRP A 143 -9.39 15.94 -15.47
C TRP A 143 -7.98 16.48 -15.18
N LEU A 144 -7.06 15.62 -14.72
CA LEU A 144 -5.68 16.00 -14.42
C LEU A 144 -4.90 16.45 -15.65
N GLN A 145 -5.07 15.77 -16.79
CA GLN A 145 -4.50 16.19 -18.06
C GLN A 145 -4.95 17.61 -18.44
N GLN A 146 -6.22 17.95 -18.19
CA GLN A 146 -6.80 19.23 -18.58
C GLN A 146 -6.52 20.37 -17.59
N ASN A 147 -6.33 20.07 -16.31
CA ASN A 147 -6.40 21.08 -15.24
C ASN A 147 -5.20 21.12 -14.27
N ASP A 148 -4.31 20.13 -14.24
CA ASP A 148 -3.21 20.06 -13.23
C ASP A 148 -1.88 19.55 -13.81
N ASP A 149 -1.59 19.86 -15.09
CA ASP A 149 -0.37 19.41 -15.78
C ASP A 149 -0.12 17.89 -15.71
N GLY A 150 -1.21 17.10 -15.63
CA GLY A 150 -1.13 15.65 -15.69
C GLY A 150 -0.52 15.17 -17.01
N PRO A 151 0.11 13.98 -17.05
CA PRO A 151 0.60 13.41 -18.29
C PRO A 151 -0.58 13.23 -19.28
N ALA A 152 -0.26 13.23 -20.57
CA ALA A 152 -1.28 13.03 -21.61
C ALA A 152 -1.97 11.68 -21.40
N PHE A 153 -3.29 11.69 -21.21
CA PHE A 153 -4.06 10.48 -21.06
C PHE A 153 -4.15 9.77 -22.41
N ASP A 154 -3.43 8.66 -22.53
CA ASP A 154 -3.34 7.85 -23.75
C ASP A 154 -4.14 6.53 -23.62
N PRO A 155 -4.43 5.85 -24.74
CA PRO A 155 -5.17 4.58 -24.71
C PRO A 155 -4.50 3.48 -23.88
N MET A 156 -3.17 3.51 -23.69
CA MET A 156 -2.48 2.52 -22.88
C MET A 156 -2.74 2.77 -21.39
N MET A 157 -2.77 4.04 -20.95
CA MET A 157 -3.18 4.38 -19.58
C MET A 157 -4.61 3.94 -19.30
N GLU A 158 -5.53 4.12 -20.25
CA GLU A 158 -6.92 3.66 -20.09
C GLU A 158 -7.01 2.14 -19.94
N VAL A 159 -6.25 1.38 -20.75
CA VAL A 159 -6.16 -0.09 -20.61
C VAL A 159 -5.60 -0.48 -19.25
N ASP A 160 -4.51 0.17 -18.79
CA ASP A 160 -3.92 -0.11 -17.50
C ASP A 160 -4.91 0.19 -16.36
N ILE A 161 -5.64 1.32 -16.41
CA ILE A 161 -6.72 1.66 -15.46
C ILE A 161 -7.82 0.59 -15.49
N ALA A 162 -8.23 0.13 -16.67
CA ALA A 162 -9.27 -0.87 -16.81
C ALA A 162 -8.87 -2.21 -16.18
N ILE A 163 -7.62 -2.65 -16.34
CA ILE A 163 -7.10 -3.86 -15.71
C ILE A 163 -7.11 -3.70 -14.18
N LEU A 164 -6.56 -2.60 -13.67
CA LEU A 164 -6.53 -2.33 -12.23
C LEU A 164 -7.94 -2.32 -11.64
N CYS A 165 -8.85 -1.58 -12.26
CA CYS A 165 -10.24 -1.49 -11.82
C CYS A 165 -10.93 -2.85 -11.89
N ALA A 166 -10.71 -3.65 -12.93
CA ALA A 166 -11.31 -4.98 -13.06
C ALA A 166 -10.91 -5.90 -11.89
N THR A 167 -9.66 -5.84 -11.42
CA THR A 167 -9.22 -6.64 -10.27
C THR A 167 -9.79 -6.17 -8.93
N ALA A 168 -10.21 -4.91 -8.83
CA ALA A 168 -10.84 -4.34 -7.65
C ALA A 168 -12.37 -4.18 -7.77
N THR A 169 -12.95 -4.58 -8.90
CA THR A 169 -14.37 -4.33 -9.19
C THR A 169 -15.24 -5.15 -8.25
N ARG A 170 -16.11 -4.46 -7.53
CA ARG A 170 -17.20 -5.04 -6.77
C ARG A 170 -18.44 -4.16 -6.88
N ALA A 171 -19.60 -4.74 -6.63
CA ALA A 171 -20.83 -3.97 -6.51
C ALA A 171 -20.69 -2.99 -5.34
N PHE A 172 -21.30 -1.81 -5.48
CA PHE A 172 -21.38 -0.86 -4.37
C PHE A 172 -22.20 -1.48 -3.25
N GLU A 173 -21.62 -1.54 -2.05
CA GLU A 173 -22.26 -2.04 -0.86
C GLU A 173 -21.96 -1.10 0.31
N PRO A 174 -22.97 -0.44 0.91
CA PRO A 174 -22.77 0.34 2.12
C PRO A 174 -22.19 -0.53 3.24
N VAL A 175 -21.14 -0.06 3.89
CA VAL A 175 -20.49 -0.75 5.01
C VAL A 175 -20.63 0.10 6.26
N SER A 176 -21.39 -0.41 7.21
CA SER A 176 -21.56 0.19 8.54
C SER A 176 -20.98 -0.68 9.66
N ASP A 177 -20.58 -1.92 9.35
CA ASP A 177 -19.93 -2.79 10.33
C ASP A 177 -18.54 -2.24 10.68
N VAL A 178 -18.36 -1.92 11.97
CA VAL A 178 -17.14 -1.30 12.48
C VAL A 178 -15.94 -2.21 12.26
N GLU A 179 -16.08 -3.51 12.45
CA GLU A 179 -14.98 -4.46 12.28
C GLU A 179 -14.52 -4.55 10.82
N ALA A 180 -15.45 -4.55 9.87
CA ALA A 180 -15.16 -4.46 8.44
C ALA A 180 -14.45 -3.14 8.08
N ILE A 181 -14.90 -1.99 8.61
CA ILE A 181 -14.26 -0.68 8.40
C ILE A 181 -12.82 -0.70 8.90
N ILE A 182 -12.60 -1.26 10.09
CA ILE A 182 -11.26 -1.38 10.68
C ILE A 182 -10.39 -2.25 9.80
N GLN A 183 -10.85 -3.44 9.42
CA GLN A 183 -10.07 -4.33 8.57
C GLN A 183 -9.70 -3.67 7.23
N ARG A 184 -10.64 -2.96 6.60
CA ARG A 184 -10.39 -2.19 5.37
C ARG A 184 -9.33 -1.10 5.57
N SER A 185 -9.31 -0.44 6.73
CA SER A 185 -8.28 0.55 7.03
C SER A 185 -6.87 -0.03 7.09
N PHE A 186 -6.68 -1.23 7.65
CA PHE A 186 -5.39 -1.93 7.63
C PHE A 186 -5.01 -2.39 6.22
N VAL A 187 -5.98 -2.86 5.43
CA VAL A 187 -5.76 -3.18 4.01
C VAL A 187 -5.34 -1.93 3.22
N ARG A 188 -5.84 -0.73 3.54
CA ARG A 188 -5.36 0.54 2.94
C ARG A 188 -3.92 0.86 3.33
N VAL A 189 -3.54 0.68 4.60
CA VAL A 189 -2.15 0.83 5.05
C VAL A 189 -1.20 -0.04 4.25
N VAL A 190 -1.51 -1.34 4.15
CA VAL A 190 -0.63 -2.31 3.49
C VAL A 190 -0.57 -2.08 1.98
N ARG A 191 -1.68 -1.73 1.32
CA ARG A 191 -1.67 -1.32 -0.10
C ARG A 191 -0.76 -0.13 -0.35
N TYR A 192 -0.86 0.91 0.48
CA TYR A 192 0.00 2.08 0.38
C TYR A 192 1.48 1.69 0.52
N ILE A 193 1.82 0.82 1.48
CA ILE A 193 3.18 0.32 1.67
C ILE A 193 3.65 -0.48 0.45
N GLN A 194 2.81 -1.38 -0.07
CA GLN A 194 3.13 -2.18 -1.27
C GLN A 194 3.40 -1.28 -2.48
N GLN A 195 2.54 -0.30 -2.75
CA GLN A 195 2.72 0.64 -3.85
C GLN A 195 4.00 1.43 -3.73
N THR A 196 4.27 1.99 -2.54
CA THR A 196 5.47 2.80 -2.31
C THR A 196 6.74 1.96 -2.51
N ARG A 197 6.73 0.70 -2.07
CA ARG A 197 7.81 -0.26 -2.33
C ARG A 197 7.99 -0.54 -3.82
N LEU A 198 6.91 -0.77 -4.56
CA LEU A 198 6.97 -1.03 -6.01
C LEU A 198 7.49 0.19 -6.80
N ASP A 199 7.30 1.39 -6.26
CA ASP A 199 7.88 2.63 -6.80
C ASP A 199 9.35 2.86 -6.40
N GLY A 200 9.98 1.90 -5.70
CA GLY A 200 11.37 2.01 -5.23
C GLY A 200 11.56 3.02 -4.10
N LYS A 201 10.50 3.34 -3.35
CA LYS A 201 10.50 4.33 -2.26
C LYS A 201 10.24 3.65 -0.92
N VAL A 202 10.56 4.37 0.16
CA VAL A 202 10.24 3.98 1.52
C VAL A 202 8.91 4.63 1.93
N ALA A 203 7.97 3.82 2.42
CA ALA A 203 6.68 4.31 2.91
C ALA A 203 6.83 5.17 4.18
N ASP A 204 6.00 6.20 4.31
CA ASP A 204 5.92 6.98 5.56
C ASP A 204 5.19 6.14 6.62
N SER A 205 5.82 5.94 7.79
CA SER A 205 5.23 5.18 8.90
C SER A 205 3.97 5.83 9.48
N ARG A 206 3.72 7.11 9.22
CA ARG A 206 2.49 7.79 9.64
C ARG A 206 1.25 7.32 8.89
N CYS A 207 1.38 6.43 7.91
CA CYS A 207 0.22 5.74 7.33
C CYS A 207 -0.61 4.99 8.40
N PHE A 208 0.02 4.51 9.47
CA PHE A 208 -0.65 3.90 10.61
C PHE A 208 -1.47 4.91 11.45
N ASP A 209 -1.15 6.20 11.39
CA ASP A 209 -1.88 7.26 12.08
C ASP A 209 -3.08 7.78 11.27
N TYR A 210 -3.04 7.61 9.94
CA TYR A 210 -3.95 8.30 9.04
C TYR A 210 -5.00 7.39 8.39
N TYR A 211 -4.69 6.13 8.12
CA TYR A 211 -5.67 5.23 7.51
C TYR A 211 -6.65 4.63 8.53
N PRO A 212 -6.19 4.07 9.66
CA PRO A 212 -7.08 3.73 10.77
C PRO A 212 -7.59 5.00 11.45
N ALA A 213 -8.90 5.12 11.63
CA ALA A 213 -9.45 6.21 12.42
C ALA A 213 -8.98 6.09 13.88
N ALA A 214 -8.64 7.20 14.53
CA ALA A 214 -8.12 7.18 15.90
C ALA A 214 -9.06 6.49 16.91
N GLU A 215 -10.37 6.67 16.74
CA GLU A 215 -11.43 6.00 17.53
C GLU A 215 -11.46 4.47 17.36
N HIS A 216 -10.84 3.95 16.31
CA HIS A 216 -10.75 2.53 16.05
C HIS A 216 -9.45 1.90 16.57
N VAL A 217 -8.46 2.70 16.95
CA VAL A 217 -7.21 2.20 17.54
C VAL A 217 -7.43 1.95 19.03
N PRO A 218 -7.23 0.71 19.53
CA PRO A 218 -7.35 0.43 20.96
C PRO A 218 -6.39 1.31 21.77
N THR A 219 -6.93 2.03 22.75
CA THR A 219 -6.18 3.00 23.56
C THR A 219 -6.22 2.62 25.05
N GLY A 220 -5.04 2.49 25.66
CA GLY A 220 -4.84 2.35 27.11
C GLY A 220 -4.28 3.63 27.73
N TYR A 221 -4.07 3.61 29.05
CA TYR A 221 -3.67 4.82 29.80
C TYR A 221 -2.58 4.53 30.81
N GLY A 222 -1.51 5.33 30.77
CA GLY A 222 -0.44 5.33 31.76
C GLY A 222 -0.94 5.78 33.13
N LYS A 223 -0.48 5.12 34.20
CA LYS A 223 -0.91 5.40 35.58
C LYS A 223 -0.39 6.73 36.12
N ASN A 224 0.64 7.29 35.50
CA ASN A 224 1.20 8.59 35.84
C ASN A 224 0.51 9.75 35.09
N GLY A 225 -0.59 9.47 34.38
CA GLY A 225 -1.26 10.43 33.52
C GLY A 225 -0.45 10.77 32.28
N GLY A 226 -1.06 11.49 31.34
CA GLY A 226 -0.40 11.92 30.12
C GLY A 226 -1.34 12.15 28.95
N THR A 227 -0.87 12.92 27.98
CA THR A 227 -1.59 13.23 26.73
C THR A 227 -0.79 12.85 25.50
N HIS A 228 0.37 12.19 25.65
CA HIS A 228 1.18 11.75 24.52
C HIS A 228 0.73 10.35 24.09
N PRO A 229 0.19 10.18 22.87
CA PRO A 229 -0.16 8.87 22.35
C PRO A 229 1.13 8.14 21.95
N GLU A 230 1.42 7.01 22.60
CA GLU A 230 2.55 6.16 22.24
C GLU A 230 2.05 4.83 21.67
N HIS A 231 2.55 4.47 20.49
CA HIS A 231 2.26 3.16 19.90
C HIS A 231 2.99 2.05 20.66
N VAL A 232 2.27 0.99 21.02
CA VAL A 232 2.85 -0.12 21.80
C VAL A 232 3.96 -0.84 21.01
N VAL A 233 3.76 -0.99 19.70
CA VAL A 233 4.79 -1.37 18.72
C VAL A 233 5.03 -0.18 17.77
N PRO A 234 6.27 0.27 17.54
CA PRO A 234 6.55 1.41 16.70
C PRO A 234 6.00 1.28 15.28
N CYS A 235 5.39 2.33 14.74
CA CYS A 235 4.87 2.34 13.37
C CYS A 235 5.97 2.10 12.31
N ALA A 236 7.20 2.56 12.56
CA ALA A 236 8.35 2.26 11.69
C ALA A 236 8.65 0.75 11.67
N PHE A 237 8.62 0.10 12.83
CA PHE A 237 8.83 -1.34 12.96
C PHE A 237 7.71 -2.14 12.27
N LEU A 238 6.45 -1.73 12.42
CA LEU A 238 5.32 -2.34 11.72
C LEU A 238 5.41 -2.16 10.20
N ARG A 239 5.83 -0.99 9.72
CA ARG A 239 6.06 -0.73 8.30
C ARG A 239 7.12 -1.69 7.74
N ASP A 240 8.25 -1.82 8.43
CA ASP A 240 9.35 -2.65 7.96
C ASP A 240 8.97 -4.14 7.95
N ARG A 241 8.14 -4.58 8.91
CA ARG A 241 7.50 -5.89 8.88
C ARG A 241 6.61 -6.07 7.64
N CYS A 242 5.76 -5.08 7.32
CA CYS A 242 4.93 -5.14 6.12
C CYS A 242 5.78 -5.28 4.85
N ILE A 243 6.86 -4.47 4.74
CA ILE A 243 7.78 -4.52 3.60
C ILE A 243 8.41 -5.90 3.46
N ALA A 244 8.90 -6.48 4.56
CA ALA A 244 9.50 -7.81 4.55
C ALA A 244 8.51 -8.89 4.09
N ARG A 245 7.30 -8.92 4.68
CA ARG A 245 6.27 -9.91 4.34
C ARG A 245 5.77 -9.79 2.90
N LEU A 246 5.58 -8.57 2.41
CA LEU A 246 5.25 -8.33 1.01
C LEU A 246 6.40 -8.76 0.07
N GLY A 247 7.65 -8.61 0.51
CA GLY A 247 8.83 -9.11 -0.21
C GLY A 247 8.90 -10.64 -0.28
N GLU A 248 8.39 -11.32 0.73
CA GLU A 248 8.22 -12.78 0.78
C GLU A 248 7.00 -13.28 -0.01
N GLY A 249 6.24 -12.38 -0.64
CA GLY A 249 5.07 -12.73 -1.47
C GLY A 249 3.77 -12.87 -0.69
N ALA A 250 3.71 -12.45 0.58
CA ALA A 250 2.46 -12.43 1.34
C ALA A 250 1.42 -11.49 0.68
N SER A 251 0.14 -11.84 0.78
CA SER A 251 -0.94 -10.99 0.27
C SER A 251 -1.10 -9.74 1.14
N VAL A 252 -1.69 -8.69 0.56
CA VAL A 252 -2.01 -7.45 1.29
C VAL A 252 -2.94 -7.77 2.47
N GLU A 253 -3.92 -8.63 2.26
CA GLU A 253 -4.93 -9.02 3.23
C GLU A 253 -4.32 -9.81 4.40
N ASP A 254 -3.41 -10.74 4.11
CA ASP A 254 -2.71 -11.52 5.15
C ASP A 254 -1.84 -10.62 6.02
N VAL A 255 -1.06 -9.72 5.40
CA VAL A 255 -0.21 -8.77 6.14
C VAL A 255 -1.07 -7.81 6.97
N ALA A 256 -2.19 -7.32 6.42
CA ALA A 256 -3.11 -6.44 7.15
C ALA A 256 -3.69 -7.13 8.39
N LYS A 257 -4.06 -8.42 8.27
CA LYS A 257 -4.53 -9.23 9.39
C LYS A 257 -3.42 -9.49 10.42
N GLU A 258 -2.20 -9.74 9.96
CA GLU A 258 -1.02 -10.01 10.79
C GLU A 258 -0.65 -8.82 11.69
N ILE A 259 -0.61 -7.60 11.13
CA ILE A 259 -0.14 -6.41 11.88
C ILE A 259 -1.21 -5.80 12.79
N ARG A 260 -2.49 -6.04 12.51
CA ARG A 260 -3.62 -5.41 13.21
C ARG A 260 -3.55 -5.53 14.73
N PRO A 261 -3.25 -6.70 15.33
CA PRO A 261 -3.18 -6.85 16.80
C PRO A 261 -2.10 -6.00 17.48
N PHE A 262 -1.12 -5.52 16.73
CA PHE A 262 0.03 -4.76 17.25
C PHE A 262 -0.18 -3.25 17.20
N LEU A 263 -1.16 -2.76 16.43
CA LEU A 263 -1.51 -1.35 16.42
C LEU A 263 -2.44 -1.02 17.59
N ALA A 264 -1.85 -0.60 18.69
CA ALA A 264 -2.53 -0.05 19.85
C ALA A 264 -1.73 1.10 20.42
N ILE A 265 -2.40 1.98 21.16
CA ILE A 265 -1.81 3.17 21.77
C ILE A 265 -1.93 3.08 23.29
N VAL A 266 -0.95 3.60 24.01
CA VAL A 266 -1.05 3.94 25.43
C VAL A 266 -0.75 5.42 25.61
N MET A 267 -1.64 6.14 26.28
CA MET A 267 -1.42 7.54 26.61
C MET A 267 -0.43 7.65 27.77
N ILE A 268 0.75 8.22 27.51
CA ILE A 268 1.84 8.38 28.49
C ILE A 268 2.20 9.86 28.67
N ASN A 269 2.96 10.19 29.72
CA ASN A 269 3.49 11.55 29.87
C ASN A 269 4.78 11.73 29.07
N LYS A 270 5.22 12.99 28.96
CA LYS A 270 6.42 13.35 28.21
C LYS A 270 7.69 12.66 28.74
N HIS A 271 7.83 12.52 30.06
CA HIS A 271 9.03 11.91 30.65
C HIS A 271 9.13 10.41 30.31
N GLU A 272 8.00 9.71 30.33
CA GLU A 272 7.91 8.31 29.91
C GLU A 272 8.20 8.14 28.42
N TRP A 273 7.71 9.07 27.60
CA TRP A 273 7.98 9.11 26.17
C TRP A 273 9.46 9.37 25.87
N ASP A 274 10.06 10.41 26.48
CA ASP A 274 11.49 10.72 26.35
C ASP A 274 12.34 9.50 26.77
N LYS A 275 11.95 8.79 27.84
CA LYS A 275 12.65 7.57 28.29
C LYS A 275 12.65 6.45 27.26
N LEU A 276 11.56 6.27 26.50
CA LEU A 276 11.49 5.28 25.43
C LEU A 276 12.35 5.70 24.23
N ASP A 277 12.25 6.95 23.83
CA ASP A 277 12.83 7.45 22.58
C ASP A 277 14.32 7.76 22.69
N ASP A 278 14.75 8.38 23.79
CA ASP A 278 16.12 8.85 23.95
C ASP A 278 17.12 7.71 23.97
N SER A 279 18.32 7.96 23.44
CA SER A 279 19.38 6.95 23.41
C SER A 279 19.86 6.56 24.82
N PRO A 280 20.47 5.38 24.99
CA PRO A 280 21.14 5.01 26.24
C PRO A 280 22.19 6.03 26.71
N ALA A 281 22.86 6.72 25.78
CA ALA A 281 23.82 7.78 26.12
C ALA A 281 23.16 9.02 26.75
N SER A 282 21.88 9.22 26.49
CA SER A 282 21.06 10.30 27.05
C SER A 282 20.17 9.85 28.23
N GLY A 283 20.31 8.60 28.68
CA GLY A 283 19.54 8.03 29.78
C GLY A 283 18.19 7.41 29.40
N GLY A 284 17.88 7.30 28.11
CA GLY A 284 16.71 6.57 27.60
C GLY A 284 17.04 5.14 27.15
N LEU A 285 16.12 4.51 26.42
CA LEU A 285 16.26 3.13 25.94
C LEU A 285 16.54 2.99 24.44
N GLY A 286 16.40 4.05 23.65
CA GLY A 286 16.60 4.04 22.20
C GLY A 286 15.59 3.16 21.46
N LEU A 287 14.37 3.02 22.01
CA LEU A 287 13.33 2.14 21.50
C LEU A 287 12.32 2.85 20.59
N LYS A 288 12.60 4.07 20.14
CA LYS A 288 11.69 4.86 19.29
C LYS A 288 11.15 4.09 18.08
N GLU A 289 12.03 3.37 17.39
CA GLU A 289 11.72 2.72 16.11
C GLU A 289 11.90 1.20 16.16
N VAL A 290 12.24 0.64 17.32
CA VAL A 290 12.59 -0.78 17.47
C VAL A 290 11.91 -1.40 18.70
N MET A 291 11.70 -2.71 18.64
CA MET A 291 11.31 -3.51 19.80
C MET A 291 12.56 -3.95 20.60
N PRO A 292 12.40 -4.33 21.89
CA PRO A 292 13.50 -4.86 22.69
C PRO A 292 14.17 -6.09 22.04
N SER A 293 15.42 -6.37 22.43
CA SER A 293 16.17 -7.53 21.93
C SER A 293 15.43 -8.84 22.17
N ASN A 294 15.47 -9.74 21.19
CA ASN A 294 14.77 -11.05 21.17
C ASN A 294 13.23 -10.97 21.12
N TRP A 295 12.66 -9.80 20.84
CA TRP A 295 11.23 -9.69 20.56
C TRP A 295 10.91 -10.14 19.13
N ASP A 296 9.81 -10.87 18.96
CA ASP A 296 9.29 -11.31 17.65
C ASP A 296 7.76 -11.21 17.57
N PHE A 297 7.20 -11.30 16.37
CA PHE A 297 5.75 -11.17 16.11
C PHE A 297 4.92 -12.41 16.54
N GLU A 298 5.55 -13.56 16.82
CA GLU A 298 4.84 -14.79 17.15
C GLU A 298 4.60 -14.93 18.65
N THR A 299 5.61 -14.58 19.46
CA THR A 299 5.62 -14.78 20.91
C THR A 299 5.84 -13.51 21.71
N GLY A 300 6.28 -12.44 21.05
CA GLY A 300 6.59 -11.17 21.70
C GLY A 300 5.36 -10.48 22.27
N ASP A 301 5.45 -10.05 23.52
CA ASP A 301 4.44 -9.20 24.13
C ASP A 301 4.44 -7.83 23.43
N ARG A 302 3.32 -7.43 22.84
CA ARG A 302 3.18 -6.14 22.15
C ARG A 302 3.46 -4.94 23.06
N PHE A 303 3.38 -5.09 24.38
CA PHE A 303 3.69 -4.03 25.35
C PHE A 303 5.14 -4.06 25.87
N ALA A 304 6.01 -4.92 25.31
CA ALA A 304 7.37 -5.12 25.79
C ALA A 304 8.20 -3.84 25.93
N ARG A 305 8.01 -2.84 25.05
CA ARG A 305 8.67 -1.53 25.17
C ARG A 305 8.30 -0.80 26.45
N LEU A 306 7.01 -0.76 26.79
CA LEU A 306 6.51 -0.12 28.00
C LEU A 306 7.02 -0.84 29.25
N HIS A 307 7.06 -2.18 29.22
CA HIS A 307 7.60 -2.97 30.32
C HIS A 307 9.11 -2.76 30.51
N ALA A 308 9.88 -2.70 29.43
CA ALA A 308 11.31 -2.38 29.48
C ALA A 308 11.58 -0.99 30.09
N ALA A 309 10.70 -0.02 29.83
CA ALA A 309 10.75 1.31 30.43
C ALA A 309 10.20 1.37 31.86
N GLY A 310 9.64 0.30 32.40
CA GLY A 310 9.00 0.29 33.72
C GLY A 310 7.76 1.20 33.79
N ILE A 311 7.09 1.44 32.66
CA ILE A 311 5.89 2.26 32.59
C ILE A 311 4.71 1.41 33.05
N ALA A 312 4.00 1.89 34.08
CA ALA A 312 2.78 1.26 34.56
C ALA A 312 1.58 1.84 33.80
N PHE A 313 0.72 0.99 33.26
CA PHE A 313 -0.45 1.39 32.47
C PHE A 313 -1.62 0.42 32.68
N ASP A 314 -2.81 0.89 32.36
CA ASP A 314 -3.97 0.05 32.15
C ASP A 314 -4.08 -0.24 30.63
N PRO A 315 -4.01 -1.52 30.21
CA PRO A 315 -3.99 -1.85 28.80
C PRO A 315 -5.31 -1.45 28.12
N PRO A 316 -5.28 -1.17 26.81
CA PRO A 316 -6.52 -1.04 26.04
C PRO A 316 -7.41 -2.27 26.25
N ALA A 317 -8.71 -2.05 26.38
CA ALA A 317 -9.67 -3.14 26.45
C ALA A 317 -9.48 -4.07 25.24
N ALA A 318 -9.45 -5.38 25.49
CA ALA A 318 -9.44 -6.36 24.41
C ALA A 318 -10.72 -6.18 23.60
N ARG A 319 -10.59 -5.84 22.32
CA ARG A 319 -11.73 -5.91 21.40
C ARG A 319 -11.95 -7.39 21.09
N THR A 320 -13.08 -7.92 21.57
CA THR A 320 -13.58 -9.27 21.24
C THR A 320 -14.03 -9.33 19.80
#